data_AF-A0A1B7Y792-F1
#
_entry.id   AF-A0A1B7Y792-F1
#
_cell.length_a   1.000
_cell.length_b   1.000
_cell.length_c   1.000
_cell.angle_alpha   90.00
_cell.angle_beta   90.00
_cell.angle_gamma   90.00
#
_symmetry.space_group_name_H-M   'P 1'
#
loop_
_entity.id
_entity.type
_entity.pdbx_description
1 polymer ?
#
loop_
_entity_poly.entity_id
_entity_poly.type
_entity_poly.pdbx_seq_one_letter_code
_entity_poly.pdbx_strand_id
1 'polypeptide(L)'
;MSLALDAKIPDFTHTSTDDIYRLTDTLRATFRSNKTKDLKYRAVQLRKLYWAIKDFTPQLCDALRKDLRKCKHEALLSEVEWCANDCLYMLKNLEKFAADEKCEDVPLTYAMLKPRIRKEPLGMILVIGAFNFPVQLTLIPIIGAIAAGCTAVLKPSESAPATAMVLTKIFETALDPKAYTVVNGAVEETQALLDVKWDKIMYTGSTAVGKIIAKKAAENLTPVTLELGGLNPAFITKHADVKLAARRLMWSKCLNAGQVCISQNYILADRAIVDDLIQGLNATLKEFFPSGAKNSPDFSRIVNKKSFQRIKKMIDETNGKIVMGGGLDEEKLFIEPTAILVDSMLDSVMKDESFGPVFAIMPYDSLDDAINIANQVYRTPLALFTFGNDQENQRILNEVTSGGATINDAFFHASIATVPFGGVGDSGTGNYRGRASFEAFTHRRSVAQTPSWMEKFIRVRYMPYSPKELARLQRMTADKPDFDRNGVQIRGLGYWVRFVVGLGASGAKGADLTHITSLALCGFLYRKFSPPHSIMESMEEGFKKAWICTTHSLGAMLPGGAKNGGTGSSEWTTSVIRTRLYGTVLYTKFHMFTQ
;
A
#
# COMPACT_ATOMS: atom_id res chain seq x y z
N MET A 1 3.32 1.62 38.16
CA MET A 1 3.32 0.21 38.62
C MET A 1 4.32 -0.50 37.71
N SER A 2 5.55 -0.70 38.20
CA SER A 2 6.61 -1.37 37.44
C SER A 2 6.13 -2.79 37.14
N LEU A 3 5.81 -3.08 35.86
CA LEU A 3 5.48 -4.42 35.43
C LEU A 3 6.72 -5.29 35.65
N ALA A 4 6.62 -6.29 36.52
CA ALA A 4 7.73 -7.13 36.94
C ALA A 4 8.40 -7.76 35.71
N LEU A 5 9.57 -7.22 35.36
CA LEU A 5 10.41 -7.64 34.23
C LEU A 5 10.95 -9.08 34.39
N ASP A 6 10.83 -9.66 35.58
CA ASP A 6 11.37 -10.98 35.94
C ASP A 6 10.33 -12.12 35.90
N ALA A 7 9.12 -11.88 35.38
CA ALA A 7 8.09 -12.92 35.31
C ALA A 7 8.45 -13.99 34.26
N LYS A 8 8.57 -15.26 34.71
CA LYS A 8 8.69 -16.44 33.83
C LYS A 8 7.57 -16.45 32.78
N ILE A 9 7.93 -16.66 31.51
CA ILE A 9 6.95 -16.82 30.42
C ILE A 9 6.01 -17.99 30.79
N PRO A 10 4.69 -17.77 30.85
CA PRO A 10 3.73 -18.84 31.16
C PRO A 10 3.77 -19.97 30.14
N ASP A 11 3.34 -21.16 30.58
CA ASP A 11 3.17 -22.30 29.67
C ASP A 11 2.02 -22.01 28.69
N PHE A 12 2.09 -22.62 27.50
CA PHE A 12 1.08 -22.42 26.46
C PHE A 12 -0.26 -23.04 26.87
N THR A 13 -1.30 -22.21 26.96
CA THR A 13 -2.65 -22.64 27.34
C THR A 13 -3.62 -22.44 26.19
N HIS A 14 -4.43 -23.46 25.93
CA HIS A 14 -5.49 -23.41 24.93
C HIS A 14 -6.71 -22.67 25.48
N THR A 15 -7.38 -21.90 24.64
CA THR A 15 -8.67 -21.28 24.95
C THR A 15 -9.78 -22.29 24.67
N SER A 16 -10.67 -22.52 25.63
CA SER A 16 -11.79 -23.44 25.42
C SER A 16 -12.73 -22.92 24.33
N THR A 17 -13.36 -23.82 23.57
CA THR A 17 -14.29 -23.45 22.49
C THR A 17 -15.50 -22.66 23.00
N ASP A 18 -16.03 -23.01 24.19
CA ASP A 18 -17.09 -22.25 24.86
C ASP A 18 -16.66 -20.81 25.18
N ASP A 19 -15.42 -20.62 25.62
CA ASP A 19 -14.87 -19.28 25.87
C ASP A 19 -14.72 -18.48 24.58
N ILE A 20 -14.35 -19.12 23.46
CA ILE A 20 -14.24 -18.44 22.15
C ILE A 20 -15.59 -17.81 21.77
N TYR A 21 -16.69 -18.55 21.89
CA TYR A 21 -18.02 -18.01 21.56
C TYR A 21 -18.42 -16.86 22.51
N ARG A 22 -18.21 -17.03 23.82
CA ARG A 22 -18.50 -15.99 24.83
C ARG A 22 -17.68 -14.71 24.63
N LEU A 23 -16.40 -14.85 24.29
CA LEU A 23 -15.50 -13.72 24.01
C LEU A 23 -15.95 -12.98 22.75
N THR A 24 -16.24 -13.69 21.66
CA THR A 24 -16.66 -13.07 20.40
C THR A 24 -18.02 -12.35 20.51
N ASP A 25 -18.96 -12.88 21.29
CA ASP A 25 -20.22 -12.17 21.60
C ASP A 25 -19.98 -10.85 22.35
N THR A 26 -19.06 -10.87 23.32
CA THR A 26 -18.67 -9.66 24.06
C THR A 26 -18.05 -8.61 23.13
N LEU A 27 -17.13 -9.02 22.26
CA LEU A 27 -16.48 -8.11 21.30
C LEU A 27 -17.49 -7.52 20.31
N ARG A 28 -18.44 -8.31 19.83
CA ARG A 28 -19.52 -7.86 18.96
C ARG A 28 -20.43 -6.85 19.65
N ALA A 29 -20.81 -7.12 20.90
CA ALA A 29 -21.60 -6.18 21.70
C ALA A 29 -20.85 -4.86 21.92
N THR A 30 -19.55 -4.92 22.21
CA THR A 30 -18.69 -3.74 22.37
C THR A 30 -18.61 -2.91 21.09
N PHE A 31 -18.43 -3.53 19.92
CA PHE A 31 -18.45 -2.80 18.65
C PHE A 31 -19.81 -2.12 18.41
N ARG A 32 -20.92 -2.83 18.66
CA ARG A 32 -22.30 -2.32 18.49
C ARG A 32 -22.62 -1.15 19.43
N SER A 33 -21.95 -1.05 20.58
CA SER A 33 -22.08 0.11 21.48
C SER A 33 -21.54 1.43 20.89
N ASN A 34 -20.83 1.38 19.76
CA ASN A 34 -20.11 2.48 19.12
C ASN A 34 -18.93 3.04 19.94
N LYS A 35 -18.57 2.44 21.08
CA LYS A 35 -17.43 2.85 21.91
C LYS A 35 -16.13 2.99 21.11
N THR A 36 -15.84 2.03 20.23
CA THR A 36 -14.60 2.00 19.44
C THR A 36 -14.56 3.04 18.31
N LYS A 37 -15.69 3.70 18.00
CA LYS A 37 -15.75 4.73 16.96
C LYS A 37 -15.08 6.04 17.38
N ASP A 38 -15.01 6.34 18.69
CA ASP A 38 -14.35 7.53 19.21
C ASP A 38 -12.83 7.49 18.99
N LEU A 39 -12.28 8.52 18.34
CA LEU A 39 -10.84 8.62 18.08
C LEU A 39 -10.02 8.73 19.37
N LYS A 40 -10.56 9.33 20.44
CA LYS A 40 -9.85 9.39 21.73
C LYS A 40 -9.71 7.99 22.33
N TYR A 41 -10.77 7.19 22.30
CA TYR A 41 -10.70 5.78 22.70
C TYR A 41 -9.62 5.03 21.92
N ARG A 42 -9.61 5.12 20.57
CA ARG A 42 -8.60 4.45 19.73
C ARG A 42 -7.17 4.88 20.08
N ALA A 43 -6.94 6.19 20.24
CA ALA A 43 -5.64 6.72 20.61
C ALA A 43 -5.16 6.22 21.98
N VAL A 44 -6.07 6.08 22.96
CA VAL A 44 -5.71 5.51 24.27
C VAL A 44 -5.25 4.06 24.14
N GLN A 45 -5.96 3.24 23.36
CA GLN A 45 -5.58 1.83 23.16
C GLN A 45 -4.21 1.71 22.47
N LEU A 46 -3.95 2.51 21.43
CA LEU A 46 -2.64 2.54 20.75
C LEU A 46 -1.49 2.97 21.68
N ARG A 47 -1.71 3.96 22.54
CA ARG A 47 -0.69 4.39 23.53
C ARG A 47 -0.42 3.31 24.57
N LYS A 48 -1.46 2.63 25.06
CA LYS A 48 -1.29 1.51 26.00
C LYS A 48 -0.53 0.35 25.36
N LEU A 49 -0.85 0.02 24.10
CA LEU A 49 -0.14 -1.01 23.36
C LEU A 49 1.33 -0.65 23.13
N TYR A 50 1.62 0.60 22.76
CA TYR A 50 3.00 1.10 22.64
C TYR A 50 3.81 0.87 23.93
N TRP A 51 3.28 1.28 25.08
CA TRP A 51 3.98 1.10 26.35
C TRP A 51 4.11 -0.37 26.73
N ALA A 52 3.07 -1.19 26.51
CA ALA A 52 3.17 -2.61 26.77
C ALA A 52 4.22 -3.30 25.88
N ILE A 53 4.35 -2.95 24.60
CA ILE A 53 5.42 -3.48 23.74
C ILE A 53 6.80 -3.11 24.32
N LYS A 54 6.98 -1.87 24.78
CA LYS A 54 8.24 -1.41 25.40
C LYS A 54 8.52 -2.12 26.72
N ASP A 55 7.53 -2.21 27.60
CA ASP A 55 7.67 -2.84 28.92
C ASP A 55 7.93 -4.35 28.82
N PHE A 56 7.30 -5.03 27.85
CA PHE A 56 7.49 -6.46 27.60
C PHE A 56 8.62 -6.78 26.61
N THR A 57 9.42 -5.79 26.17
CA THR A 57 10.51 -6.01 25.19
C THR A 57 11.49 -7.11 25.62
N PRO A 58 11.93 -7.20 26.89
CA PRO A 58 12.79 -8.29 27.33
C PRO A 58 12.14 -9.67 27.18
N GLN A 59 10.88 -9.81 27.62
CA GLN A 59 10.14 -11.07 27.53
C GLN A 59 9.84 -11.47 26.09
N LEU A 60 9.57 -10.49 25.20
CA LEU A 60 9.42 -10.73 23.77
C LEU A 60 10.74 -11.27 23.16
N CYS A 61 11.89 -10.68 23.51
CA CYS A 61 13.19 -11.17 23.05
C CYS A 61 13.47 -12.59 23.57
N ASP A 62 13.16 -12.87 24.83
CA ASP A 62 13.34 -14.21 25.42
C ASP A 62 12.41 -15.25 24.79
N ALA A 63 11.16 -14.88 24.53
CA ALA A 63 10.21 -15.73 23.84
C ALA A 63 10.67 -16.08 22.42
N LEU A 64 11.09 -15.07 21.63
CA LEU A 64 11.63 -15.27 20.29
C LEU A 64 12.90 -16.14 20.29
N ARG A 65 13.75 -15.98 21.32
CA ARG A 65 14.92 -16.84 21.51
C ARG A 65 14.52 -18.28 21.82
N LYS A 66 13.47 -18.52 22.62
CA LYS A 66 12.97 -19.87 22.90
C LYS A 66 12.35 -20.53 21.67
N ASP A 67 11.52 -19.79 20.93
CA ASP A 67 10.75 -20.33 19.80
C ASP A 67 11.61 -20.51 18.53
N LEU A 68 12.53 -19.57 18.24
CA LEU A 68 13.25 -19.53 16.96
C LEU A 68 14.78 -19.48 17.11
N ARG A 69 15.29 -19.37 18.34
CA ARG A 69 16.69 -19.01 18.63
C ARG A 69 17.14 -17.70 17.99
N LYS A 70 16.18 -16.80 17.75
CA LYS A 70 16.43 -15.47 17.23
C LYS A 70 17.22 -14.65 18.24
N CYS A 71 18.32 -14.03 17.80
CA CYS A 71 19.14 -13.21 18.69
C CYS A 71 18.42 -11.90 19.03
N LYS A 72 18.82 -11.28 20.15
CA LYS A 72 18.21 -10.02 20.61
C LYS A 72 18.29 -8.91 19.56
N HIS A 73 19.43 -8.81 18.86
CA HIS A 73 19.62 -7.80 17.82
C HIS A 73 18.59 -7.96 16.69
N GLU A 74 18.45 -9.17 16.15
CA GLU A 74 17.47 -9.47 15.09
C GLU A 74 16.03 -9.27 15.58
N ALA A 75 15.69 -9.71 16.79
CA ALA A 75 14.35 -9.54 17.37
C ALA A 75 13.93 -8.07 17.48
N LEU A 76 14.84 -7.20 17.95
CA LEU A 76 14.58 -5.76 18.05
C LEU A 76 14.46 -5.11 16.67
N LEU A 77 15.38 -5.43 15.76
CA LEU A 77 15.44 -4.86 14.42
C LEU A 77 14.23 -5.24 13.56
N SER A 78 13.82 -6.51 13.60
CA SER A 78 12.83 -7.05 12.66
C SER A 78 11.40 -7.08 13.21
N GLU A 79 11.19 -7.02 14.52
CA GLU A 79 9.86 -7.21 15.10
C GLU A 79 9.44 -6.15 16.12
N VAL A 80 10.18 -6.04 17.24
CA VAL A 80 9.69 -5.31 18.42
C VAL A 80 9.63 -3.80 18.18
N GLU A 81 10.74 -3.19 17.75
CA GLU A 81 10.80 -1.74 17.51
C GLU A 81 9.89 -1.32 16.36
N TRP A 82 9.72 -2.20 15.38
CA TRP A 82 8.81 -1.96 14.26
C TRP A 82 7.37 -1.78 14.75
N CYS A 83 6.86 -2.68 15.60
CA CYS A 83 5.50 -2.60 16.13
C CYS A 83 5.30 -1.33 16.98
N ALA A 84 6.29 -0.98 17.82
CA ALA A 84 6.23 0.23 18.62
C ALA A 84 6.16 1.49 17.74
N ASN A 85 6.97 1.56 16.68
CA ASN A 85 6.96 2.67 15.74
C ASN A 85 5.66 2.75 14.94
N ASP A 86 5.04 1.63 14.60
CA ASP A 86 3.75 1.61 13.89
C ASP A 86 2.61 2.18 14.75
N CYS A 87 2.60 1.91 16.07
CA CYS A 87 1.71 2.59 17.01
C CYS A 87 1.86 4.13 16.96
N LEU A 88 3.10 4.63 16.97
CA LEU A 88 3.38 6.07 16.91
C LEU A 88 2.97 6.67 15.56
N TYR A 89 3.22 5.95 14.46
CA TYR A 89 2.81 6.36 13.12
C TYR A 89 1.28 6.49 13.02
N MET A 90 0.54 5.50 13.51
CA MET A 90 -0.92 5.55 13.57
C MET A 90 -1.41 6.71 14.42
N LEU A 91 -0.85 6.89 15.63
CA LEU A 91 -1.22 8.01 16.52
C LEU A 91 -1.03 9.37 15.86
N LYS A 92 0.10 9.57 15.16
CA LYS A 92 0.41 10.82 14.45
C LYS A 92 -0.60 11.12 13.33
N ASN A 93 -1.13 10.09 12.67
CA ASN A 93 -1.95 10.24 11.48
C ASN A 93 -3.44 9.91 11.69
N LEU A 94 -3.84 9.50 12.89
CA LEU A 94 -5.17 8.93 13.17
C LEU A 94 -6.32 9.82 12.71
N GLU A 95 -6.28 11.11 13.07
CA GLU A 95 -7.32 12.08 12.69
C GLU A 95 -7.38 12.28 11.17
N LYS A 96 -6.21 12.41 10.53
CA LYS A 96 -6.09 12.54 9.07
C LYS A 96 -6.66 11.31 8.35
N PHE A 97 -6.36 10.12 8.86
CA PHE A 97 -6.85 8.88 8.26
C PHE A 97 -8.35 8.71 8.47
N ALA A 98 -8.88 9.07 9.63
CA ALA A 98 -10.31 8.97 9.94
C ALA A 98 -11.18 10.07 9.30
N ALA A 99 -10.60 11.20 8.87
CA ALA A 99 -11.34 12.30 8.25
C ALA A 99 -12.06 11.87 6.96
N ASP A 100 -13.24 12.44 6.75
CA ASP A 100 -13.99 12.32 5.50
C ASP A 100 -13.10 12.75 4.32
N GLU A 101 -13.09 11.93 3.28
CA GLU A 101 -12.33 12.15 2.05
C GLU A 101 -13.21 12.86 1.02
N LYS A 102 -12.61 13.77 0.25
CA LYS A 102 -13.30 14.44 -0.85
C LYS A 102 -13.41 13.47 -2.03
N CYS A 103 -14.58 13.43 -2.67
CA CYS A 103 -14.72 12.73 -3.94
C CYS A 103 -14.00 13.53 -5.03
N GLU A 104 -13.02 12.91 -5.70
CA GLU A 104 -12.36 13.47 -6.87
C GLU A 104 -13.30 13.43 -8.09
N ASP A 105 -13.06 14.32 -9.06
CA ASP A 105 -13.77 14.37 -10.35
C ASP A 105 -15.31 14.48 -10.28
N VAL A 106 -15.83 15.09 -9.23
CA VAL A 106 -17.27 15.39 -9.10
C VAL A 106 -17.66 16.54 -10.05
N PRO A 107 -18.58 16.31 -11.01
CA PRO A 107 -19.09 17.39 -11.86
C PRO A 107 -19.70 18.52 -11.02
N LEU A 108 -19.53 19.77 -11.46
CA LEU A 108 -20.06 20.94 -10.75
C LEU A 108 -21.57 20.84 -10.48
N THR A 109 -22.32 20.17 -11.37
CA THR A 109 -23.75 19.89 -11.23
C THR A 109 -24.07 19.06 -9.97
N TYR A 110 -23.15 18.20 -9.53
CA TYR A 110 -23.29 17.36 -8.34
C TYR A 110 -22.52 17.88 -7.12
N ALA A 111 -21.67 18.91 -7.27
CA ALA A 111 -20.93 19.49 -6.15
C ALA A 111 -21.86 20.01 -5.02
N MET A 112 -23.03 20.52 -5.41
CA MET A 112 -24.06 21.00 -4.48
C MET A 112 -24.69 19.89 -3.61
N LEU A 113 -24.51 18.62 -3.98
CA LEU A 113 -24.92 17.46 -3.18
C LEU A 113 -23.95 17.13 -2.04
N LYS A 114 -22.88 17.91 -1.85
CA LYS A 114 -21.84 17.69 -0.84
C LYS A 114 -21.34 16.23 -0.79
N PRO A 115 -20.99 15.61 -1.94
CA PRO A 115 -20.51 14.26 -1.96
C PRO A 115 -19.19 14.15 -1.19
N ARG A 116 -19.06 13.11 -0.38
CA ARG A 116 -17.85 12.79 0.38
C ARG A 116 -17.77 11.29 0.65
N ILE A 117 -16.59 10.81 0.97
CA ILE A 117 -16.34 9.42 1.36
C ILE A 117 -16.09 9.42 2.86
N ARG A 118 -17.02 8.85 3.61
CA ARG A 118 -16.89 8.65 5.05
C ARG A 118 -16.24 7.31 5.34
N LYS A 119 -15.24 7.31 6.22
CA LYS A 119 -14.48 6.11 6.61
C LYS A 119 -15.07 5.51 7.89
N GLU A 120 -15.57 4.29 7.80
CA GLU A 120 -16.19 3.60 8.94
C GLU A 120 -15.44 2.29 9.26
N PRO A 121 -15.22 1.93 10.53
CA PRO A 121 -14.68 0.62 10.87
C PRO A 121 -15.56 -0.50 10.32
N LEU A 122 -14.94 -1.59 9.84
CA LEU A 122 -15.68 -2.76 9.37
C LEU A 122 -16.48 -3.45 10.48
N GLY A 123 -15.87 -3.67 11.65
CA GLY A 123 -16.53 -4.36 12.76
C GLY A 123 -15.60 -5.15 13.65
N MET A 124 -15.92 -6.42 13.82
CA MET A 124 -15.14 -7.41 14.57
C MET A 124 -14.21 -8.16 13.62
N ILE A 125 -12.91 -8.08 13.89
CA ILE A 125 -11.83 -8.56 13.02
C ILE A 125 -11.16 -9.79 13.64
N LEU A 126 -10.87 -10.80 12.82
CA LEU A 126 -10.00 -11.90 13.21
C LEU A 126 -8.63 -11.72 12.55
N VAL A 127 -7.58 -11.75 13.36
CA VAL A 127 -6.18 -11.75 12.92
C VAL A 127 -5.57 -13.11 13.28
N ILE A 128 -5.15 -13.88 12.28
CA ILE A 128 -4.46 -15.16 12.47
C ILE A 128 -2.99 -14.95 12.05
N GLY A 129 -2.08 -15.01 13.02
CA GLY A 129 -0.65 -14.73 12.81
C GLY A 129 0.18 -15.98 12.50
N ALA A 130 1.35 -15.75 11.89
CA ALA A 130 2.34 -16.78 11.58
C ALA A 130 3.43 -16.91 12.65
N PHE A 131 4.22 -17.98 12.59
CA PHE A 131 5.25 -18.29 13.59
C PHE A 131 6.60 -17.60 13.38
N ASN A 132 6.88 -17.13 12.15
CA ASN A 132 8.25 -16.78 11.75
C ASN A 132 8.65 -15.36 12.17
N PHE A 133 7.70 -14.44 12.19
CA PHE A 133 7.80 -13.15 12.88
C PHE A 133 6.57 -13.00 13.78
N PRO A 134 6.51 -13.80 14.87
CA PRO A 134 5.28 -14.02 15.62
C PRO A 134 4.83 -12.80 16.41
N VAL A 135 5.68 -11.79 16.61
CA VAL A 135 5.30 -10.50 17.21
C VAL A 135 4.81 -9.54 16.13
N GLN A 136 5.57 -9.44 15.03
CA GLN A 136 5.29 -8.45 13.99
C GLN A 136 4.01 -8.78 13.20
N LEU A 137 3.86 -10.03 12.77
CA LEU A 137 2.75 -10.49 11.93
C LEU A 137 1.43 -10.64 12.71
N THR A 138 1.48 -10.46 14.03
CA THR A 138 0.31 -10.43 14.91
C THR A 138 -0.05 -9.00 15.28
N LEU A 139 0.90 -8.20 15.76
CA LEU A 139 0.61 -6.87 16.31
C LEU A 139 0.33 -5.80 15.26
N ILE A 140 1.02 -5.80 14.12
CA ILE A 140 0.82 -4.79 13.08
C ILE A 140 -0.62 -4.77 12.53
N PRO A 141 -1.23 -5.91 12.15
CA PRO A 141 -2.65 -5.89 11.78
C PRO A 141 -3.59 -5.49 12.93
N ILE A 142 -3.27 -5.85 14.17
CA ILE A 142 -4.04 -5.40 15.35
C ILE A 142 -3.97 -3.89 15.54
N ILE A 143 -2.78 -3.28 15.37
CA ILE A 143 -2.57 -1.83 15.39
C ILE A 143 -3.46 -1.15 14.34
N GLY A 144 -3.52 -1.71 13.13
CA GLY A 144 -4.42 -1.27 12.07
C GLY A 144 -5.90 -1.33 12.47
N ALA A 145 -6.35 -2.46 13.03
CA ALA A 145 -7.73 -2.66 13.45
C ALA A 145 -8.14 -1.69 14.56
N ILE A 146 -7.28 -1.46 15.56
CA ILE A 146 -7.48 -0.46 16.63
C ILE A 146 -7.62 0.94 16.01
N ALA A 147 -6.70 1.31 15.11
CA ALA A 147 -6.71 2.62 14.46
C ALA A 147 -7.98 2.84 13.62
N ALA A 148 -8.43 1.82 12.90
CA ALA A 148 -9.67 1.85 12.11
C ALA A 148 -10.94 1.93 12.99
N GLY A 149 -10.87 1.52 14.26
CA GLY A 149 -11.98 1.56 15.22
C GLY A 149 -12.75 0.25 15.33
N CYS A 150 -12.11 -0.86 14.98
CA CYS A 150 -12.66 -2.20 15.06
C CYS A 150 -12.46 -2.82 16.46
N THR A 151 -13.21 -3.88 16.77
CA THR A 151 -12.82 -4.86 17.80
C THR A 151 -12.03 -5.98 17.13
N ALA A 152 -11.16 -6.68 17.85
CA ALA A 152 -10.31 -7.69 17.23
C ALA A 152 -9.98 -8.88 18.15
N VAL A 153 -9.93 -10.07 17.54
CA VAL A 153 -9.33 -11.27 18.13
C VAL A 153 -8.00 -11.54 17.44
N LEU A 154 -6.96 -11.76 18.23
CA LEU A 154 -5.68 -12.27 17.77
C LEU A 154 -5.61 -13.79 18.03
N LYS A 155 -5.34 -14.57 16.99
CA LYS A 155 -4.95 -15.98 17.07
C LYS A 155 -3.47 -16.11 16.72
N PRO A 156 -2.55 -16.14 17.70
CA PRO A 156 -1.13 -16.36 17.44
C PRO A 156 -0.89 -17.82 17.02
N SER A 157 0.25 -18.07 16.38
CA SER A 157 0.62 -19.42 15.95
C SER A 157 1.09 -20.27 17.13
N GLU A 158 0.53 -21.47 17.26
CA GLU A 158 0.93 -22.51 18.21
C GLU A 158 2.38 -23.02 18.00
N SER A 159 2.97 -22.74 16.83
CA SER A 159 4.39 -23.03 16.55
C SER A 159 5.37 -22.01 17.16
N ALA A 160 4.86 -20.93 17.79
CA ALA A 160 5.67 -19.97 18.57
C ALA A 160 5.02 -19.78 19.97
N PRO A 161 4.96 -20.85 20.79
CA PRO A 161 4.15 -20.88 22.00
C PRO A 161 4.62 -19.89 23.07
N ALA A 162 5.93 -19.68 23.23
CA ALA A 162 6.43 -18.72 24.21
C ALA A 162 6.00 -17.29 23.83
N THR A 163 6.07 -16.97 22.54
CA THR A 163 5.66 -15.65 22.03
C THR A 163 4.16 -15.45 22.17
N ALA A 164 3.35 -16.47 21.87
CA ALA A 164 1.90 -16.42 22.03
C ALA A 164 1.48 -16.06 23.48
N MET A 165 2.17 -16.62 24.48
CA MET A 165 1.87 -16.32 25.88
C MET A 165 2.30 -14.91 26.31
N VAL A 166 3.41 -14.38 25.78
CA VAL A 166 3.78 -12.97 26.02
C VAL A 166 2.76 -12.02 25.38
N LEU A 167 2.31 -12.31 24.16
CA LEU A 167 1.26 -11.52 23.49
C LEU A 167 -0.07 -11.56 24.25
N THR A 168 -0.45 -12.73 24.77
CA THR A 168 -1.62 -12.88 25.66
C THR A 168 -1.51 -11.92 26.84
N LYS A 169 -0.35 -11.88 27.50
CA LYS A 169 -0.15 -11.02 28.66
C LYS A 169 -0.18 -9.52 28.32
N ILE A 170 0.35 -9.15 27.16
CA ILE A 170 0.26 -7.78 26.64
C ILE A 170 -1.21 -7.36 26.49
N PHE A 171 -2.04 -8.21 25.86
CA PHE A 171 -3.45 -7.90 25.65
C PHE A 171 -4.22 -7.78 26.97
N GLU A 172 -4.05 -8.74 27.88
CA GLU A 172 -4.70 -8.73 29.20
C GLU A 172 -4.36 -7.49 30.03
N THR A 173 -3.11 -7.02 29.93
CA THR A 173 -2.60 -5.96 30.80
C THR A 173 -2.86 -4.57 30.22
N ALA A 174 -2.75 -4.40 28.90
CA ALA A 174 -2.80 -3.07 28.27
C ALA A 174 -4.12 -2.76 27.57
N LEU A 175 -4.78 -3.73 26.94
CA LEU A 175 -5.91 -3.45 26.07
C LEU A 175 -7.25 -3.61 26.80
N ASP A 176 -8.30 -2.99 26.27
CA ASP A 176 -9.66 -3.20 26.74
C ASP A 176 -10.12 -4.65 26.44
N PRO A 177 -10.28 -5.51 27.45
CA PRO A 177 -10.55 -6.93 27.23
C PRO A 177 -11.94 -7.19 26.62
N LYS A 178 -12.82 -6.17 26.62
CA LYS A 178 -14.11 -6.25 25.94
C LYS A 178 -14.03 -5.96 24.44
N ALA A 179 -12.91 -5.40 23.96
CA ALA A 179 -12.71 -5.00 22.57
C ALA A 179 -11.58 -5.77 21.88
N TYR A 180 -10.57 -6.20 22.62
CA TYR A 180 -9.40 -6.89 22.07
C TYR A 180 -9.03 -8.08 22.96
N THR A 181 -8.86 -9.25 22.37
CA THR A 181 -8.50 -10.46 23.11
C THR A 181 -7.63 -11.39 22.27
N VAL A 182 -7.02 -12.37 22.94
CA VAL A 182 -6.21 -13.42 22.34
C VAL A 182 -6.92 -14.75 22.50
N VAL A 183 -6.95 -15.55 21.43
CA VAL A 183 -7.40 -16.94 21.45
C VAL A 183 -6.21 -17.81 21.09
N ASN A 184 -5.73 -18.60 22.04
CA ASN A 184 -4.63 -19.53 21.85
C ASN A 184 -5.16 -20.91 21.54
N GLY A 185 -4.47 -21.62 20.67
CA GLY A 185 -4.83 -22.98 20.28
C GLY A 185 -4.27 -23.35 18.92
N ALA A 186 -4.61 -24.55 18.47
CA ALA A 186 -4.17 -25.10 17.20
C ALA A 186 -5.36 -25.17 16.23
N VAL A 187 -5.59 -26.33 15.61
CA VAL A 187 -6.59 -26.53 14.57
C VAL A 187 -8.02 -26.40 15.12
N GLU A 188 -8.30 -26.98 16.29
CA GLU A 188 -9.65 -26.99 16.88
C GLU A 188 -10.16 -25.57 17.18
N GLU A 189 -9.36 -24.76 17.85
CA GLU A 189 -9.71 -23.38 18.22
C GLU A 189 -9.75 -22.49 16.98
N THR A 190 -8.88 -22.74 15.99
CA THR A 190 -8.95 -22.03 14.70
C THR A 190 -10.25 -22.36 13.97
N GLN A 191 -10.70 -23.61 13.99
CA GLN A 191 -11.97 -24.01 13.38
C GLN A 191 -13.16 -23.34 14.08
N ALA A 192 -13.19 -23.36 15.42
CA ALA A 192 -14.21 -22.67 16.20
C ALA A 192 -14.26 -21.16 15.91
N LEU A 193 -13.09 -20.51 15.78
CA LEU A 193 -13.02 -19.12 15.34
C LEU A 193 -13.59 -18.93 13.94
N LEU A 194 -13.31 -19.82 12.99
CA LEU A 194 -13.80 -19.70 11.62
C LEU A 194 -15.31 -19.99 11.48
N ASP A 195 -15.94 -20.64 12.47
CA ASP A 195 -17.39 -20.82 12.54
C ASP A 195 -18.12 -19.55 13.04
N VAL A 196 -17.39 -18.61 13.65
CA VAL A 196 -17.92 -17.29 13.99
C VAL A 196 -18.03 -16.42 12.73
N LYS A 197 -19.15 -15.68 12.58
CA LYS A 197 -19.25 -14.64 11.54
C LYS A 197 -18.26 -13.52 11.85
N TRP A 198 -17.46 -13.06 10.90
CA TRP A 198 -16.54 -11.92 11.08
C TRP A 198 -16.88 -10.80 10.11
N ASP A 199 -16.46 -9.58 10.43
CA ASP A 199 -16.57 -8.45 9.51
C ASP A 199 -15.34 -8.37 8.59
N LYS A 200 -14.21 -8.99 8.99
CA LYS A 200 -13.07 -9.32 8.14
C LYS A 200 -12.17 -10.36 8.81
N ILE A 201 -11.50 -11.20 8.02
CA ILE A 201 -10.40 -12.07 8.49
C ILE A 201 -9.10 -11.64 7.82
N MET A 202 -8.04 -11.50 8.60
CA MET A 202 -6.67 -11.35 8.10
C MET A 202 -5.85 -12.56 8.50
N TYR A 203 -5.25 -13.22 7.52
CA TYR A 203 -4.43 -14.41 7.72
C TYR A 203 -3.06 -14.22 7.11
N THR A 204 -2.02 -14.56 7.87
CA THR A 204 -0.67 -14.74 7.34
C THR A 204 -0.24 -16.18 7.48
N GLY A 205 0.22 -16.80 6.38
CA GLY A 205 0.76 -18.16 6.43
C GLY A 205 0.78 -18.86 5.07
N SER A 206 0.39 -20.14 5.03
CA SER A 206 0.55 -20.96 3.83
C SER A 206 -0.64 -20.85 2.88
N THR A 207 -0.39 -21.00 1.58
CA THR A 207 -1.44 -20.98 0.55
C THR A 207 -2.51 -22.06 0.78
N ALA A 208 -2.11 -23.24 1.28
CA ALA A 208 -3.04 -24.32 1.60
C ALA A 208 -4.07 -23.91 2.66
N VAL A 209 -3.62 -23.31 3.78
CA VAL A 209 -4.51 -22.86 4.85
C VAL A 209 -5.26 -21.59 4.44
N GLY A 210 -4.64 -20.69 3.66
CA GLY A 210 -5.31 -19.53 3.08
C GLY A 210 -6.54 -19.92 2.24
N LYS A 211 -6.45 -21.00 1.44
CA LYS A 211 -7.60 -21.56 0.69
C LYS A 211 -8.71 -22.08 1.61
N ILE A 212 -8.36 -22.75 2.72
CA ILE A 212 -9.34 -23.21 3.72
C ILE A 212 -10.09 -22.02 4.33
N ILE A 213 -9.36 -20.99 4.75
CA ILE A 213 -9.93 -19.77 5.33
C ILE A 213 -10.82 -19.05 4.32
N ALA A 214 -10.38 -18.88 3.07
CA ALA A 214 -11.17 -18.24 2.02
C ALA A 214 -12.49 -18.99 1.76
N LYS A 215 -12.44 -20.32 1.67
CA LYS A 215 -13.62 -21.17 1.50
C LYS A 215 -14.60 -20.98 2.67
N LYS A 216 -14.09 -20.99 3.90
CA LYS A 216 -14.92 -20.85 5.10
C LYS A 216 -15.50 -19.44 5.25
N ALA A 217 -14.72 -18.41 4.93
CA ALA A 217 -15.14 -17.02 4.93
C ALA A 217 -16.29 -16.75 3.94
N ALA A 218 -16.30 -17.46 2.80
CA ALA A 218 -17.33 -17.33 1.78
C ALA A 218 -18.73 -17.74 2.27
N GLU A 219 -18.84 -18.67 3.24
CA GLU A 219 -20.12 -19.08 3.85
C GLU A 219 -20.86 -17.89 4.50
N ASN A 220 -20.12 -16.87 4.95
CA ASN A 220 -20.65 -15.69 5.64
C ASN A 220 -20.46 -14.38 4.85
N LEU A 221 -19.97 -14.45 3.60
CA LEU A 221 -19.54 -13.29 2.81
C LEU A 221 -18.52 -12.40 3.54
N THR A 222 -17.68 -13.02 4.36
CA THR A 222 -16.65 -12.33 5.12
C THR A 222 -15.48 -11.97 4.19
N PRO A 223 -15.10 -10.69 4.05
CA PRO A 223 -13.92 -10.33 3.28
C PRO A 223 -12.64 -10.83 3.95
N VAL A 224 -11.65 -11.20 3.15
CA VAL A 224 -10.35 -11.68 3.64
C VAL A 224 -9.20 -10.78 3.18
N THR A 225 -8.15 -10.69 3.99
CA THR A 225 -6.80 -10.32 3.55
C THR A 225 -5.91 -11.53 3.78
N LEU A 226 -5.27 -12.03 2.72
CA LEU A 226 -4.42 -13.21 2.76
C LEU A 226 -3.01 -12.80 2.40
N GLU A 227 -2.09 -12.96 3.35
CA GLU A 227 -0.65 -12.74 3.20
C GLU A 227 0.02 -14.11 3.15
N LEU A 228 0.32 -14.60 1.93
CA LEU A 228 0.80 -15.97 1.72
C LEU A 228 2.28 -15.98 1.32
N GLY A 229 2.81 -17.15 0.99
CA GLY A 229 4.20 -17.32 0.52
C GLY A 229 4.28 -17.43 -1.00
N GLY A 230 5.33 -18.09 -1.47
CA GLY A 230 5.53 -18.39 -2.88
C GLY A 230 6.97 -18.80 -3.19
N LEU A 231 7.32 -18.78 -4.48
CA LEU A 231 8.70 -18.99 -4.92
C LEU A 231 9.25 -17.69 -5.50
N ASN A 232 9.94 -16.92 -4.66
CA ASN A 232 10.43 -15.60 -5.02
C ASN A 232 11.72 -15.70 -5.88
N PRO A 233 11.73 -15.18 -7.11
CA PRO A 233 12.93 -15.11 -7.94
C PRO A 233 13.84 -13.95 -7.55
N ALA A 234 15.15 -14.19 -7.66
CA ALA A 234 16.14 -13.14 -7.77
C ALA A 234 16.85 -13.22 -9.12
N PHE A 235 16.79 -12.15 -9.91
CA PHE A 235 17.48 -12.04 -11.20
C PHE A 235 18.84 -11.38 -10.99
N ILE A 236 19.91 -12.01 -11.49
CA ILE A 236 21.24 -11.43 -11.54
C ILE A 236 21.72 -11.48 -12.99
N THR A 237 21.83 -10.31 -13.60
CA THR A 237 22.26 -10.16 -15.01
C THR A 237 23.78 -10.05 -15.10
N LYS A 238 24.34 -10.23 -16.29
CA LYS A 238 25.77 -9.99 -16.56
C LYS A 238 26.26 -8.58 -16.25
N HIS A 239 25.36 -7.60 -16.11
CA HIS A 239 25.68 -6.21 -15.78
C HIS A 239 25.56 -5.91 -14.27
N ALA A 240 25.25 -6.91 -13.45
CA ALA A 240 25.14 -6.76 -12.01
C ALA A 240 26.51 -6.60 -11.33
N ASP A 241 26.54 -5.88 -10.21
CA ASP A 241 27.59 -6.08 -9.21
C ASP A 241 27.32 -7.39 -8.47
N VAL A 242 27.99 -8.45 -8.94
CA VAL A 242 27.81 -9.82 -8.44
C VAL A 242 28.17 -9.94 -6.96
N LYS A 243 29.20 -9.22 -6.49
CA LYS A 243 29.61 -9.24 -5.08
C LYS A 243 28.56 -8.59 -4.19
N LEU A 244 28.00 -7.47 -4.62
CA LEU A 244 26.91 -6.80 -3.93
C LEU A 244 25.64 -7.67 -3.90
N ALA A 245 25.29 -8.29 -5.02
CA ALA A 245 24.15 -9.18 -5.13
C ALA A 245 24.29 -10.39 -4.18
N ALA A 246 25.45 -11.06 -4.21
CA ALA A 246 25.75 -12.15 -3.29
C ALA A 246 25.61 -11.72 -1.83
N ARG A 247 26.17 -10.56 -1.46
CA ARG A 247 26.09 -10.04 -0.09
C ARG A 247 24.66 -9.81 0.38
N ARG A 248 23.87 -9.08 -0.41
CA ARG A 248 22.50 -8.66 -0.05
C ARG A 248 21.53 -9.83 -0.01
N LEU A 249 21.60 -10.71 -1.01
CA LEU A 249 20.78 -11.93 -1.05
C LEU A 249 21.15 -12.90 0.08
N MET A 250 22.43 -13.05 0.40
CA MET A 250 22.85 -13.88 1.53
C MET A 250 22.32 -13.35 2.86
N TRP A 251 22.38 -12.03 3.09
CA TRP A 251 21.85 -11.43 4.32
C TRP A 251 20.36 -11.73 4.47
N SER A 252 19.58 -11.50 3.40
CA SER A 252 18.14 -11.79 3.43
C SER A 252 17.85 -13.28 3.62
N LYS A 253 18.69 -14.19 3.11
CA LYS A 253 18.50 -15.64 3.30
C LYS A 253 18.87 -16.12 4.70
N CYS A 254 19.84 -15.47 5.33
CA CYS A 254 20.29 -15.81 6.68
C CYS A 254 19.35 -15.25 7.76
N LEU A 255 18.66 -14.14 7.48
CA LEU A 255 17.66 -13.56 8.38
C LEU A 255 16.63 -14.63 8.78
N ASN A 256 16.45 -14.83 10.09
CA ASN A 256 15.53 -15.83 10.65
C ASN A 256 15.73 -17.26 10.08
N ALA A 257 16.98 -17.60 9.70
CA ALA A 257 17.32 -18.84 9.00
C ALA A 257 16.47 -19.08 7.74
N GLY A 258 16.17 -18.03 6.97
CA GLY A 258 15.46 -18.11 5.70
C GLY A 258 13.97 -18.39 5.81
N GLN A 259 13.41 -18.43 7.04
CA GLN A 259 11.98 -18.58 7.31
C GLN A 259 11.25 -17.24 7.10
N VAL A 260 11.29 -16.72 5.87
CA VAL A 260 10.73 -15.42 5.51
C VAL A 260 10.00 -15.56 4.17
N CYS A 261 8.73 -15.17 4.12
CA CYS A 261 7.88 -15.29 2.92
C CYS A 261 8.37 -14.50 1.70
N ILE A 262 9.21 -13.48 1.92
CA ILE A 262 9.85 -12.69 0.87
C ILE A 262 11.29 -13.13 0.60
N SER A 263 11.86 -14.10 1.32
CA SER A 263 13.22 -14.54 1.01
C SER A 263 13.26 -15.16 -0.38
N GLN A 264 14.34 -14.96 -1.12
CA GLN A 264 14.51 -15.60 -2.41
C GLN A 264 14.55 -17.12 -2.27
N ASN A 265 13.82 -17.78 -3.17
CA ASN A 265 13.76 -19.24 -3.26
C ASN A 265 14.77 -19.76 -4.28
N TYR A 266 14.98 -19.01 -5.35
CA TYR A 266 15.94 -19.33 -6.39
C TYR A 266 16.52 -18.06 -7.00
N ILE A 267 17.74 -18.18 -7.51
CA ILE A 267 18.45 -17.16 -8.25
C ILE A 267 18.51 -17.59 -9.71
N LEU A 268 18.02 -16.72 -10.60
CA LEU A 268 18.26 -16.80 -12.03
C LEU A 268 19.50 -15.95 -12.32
N ALA A 269 20.60 -16.60 -12.65
CA ALA A 269 21.89 -15.93 -12.90
C ALA A 269 22.31 -16.09 -14.35
N ASP A 270 22.78 -15.01 -14.97
CA ASP A 270 23.39 -15.08 -16.30
C ASP A 270 24.57 -16.06 -16.25
N ARG A 271 24.62 -17.00 -17.22
CA ARG A 271 25.60 -18.09 -17.22
C ARG A 271 27.04 -17.61 -17.07
N ALA A 272 27.37 -16.44 -17.61
CA ALA A 272 28.73 -15.90 -17.57
C ALA A 272 29.21 -15.52 -16.16
N ILE A 273 28.32 -15.35 -15.19
CA ILE A 273 28.64 -14.85 -13.83
C ILE A 273 28.34 -15.87 -12.72
N VAL A 274 27.92 -17.10 -13.05
CA VAL A 274 27.51 -18.12 -12.07
C VAL A 274 28.66 -18.47 -11.12
N ASP A 275 29.87 -18.66 -11.64
CA ASP A 275 31.03 -19.01 -10.81
C ASP A 275 31.43 -17.87 -9.87
N ASP A 276 31.42 -16.63 -10.37
CA ASP A 276 31.69 -15.43 -9.56
C ASP A 276 30.63 -15.24 -8.46
N LEU A 277 29.37 -15.54 -8.76
CA LEU A 277 28.28 -15.51 -7.79
C LEU A 277 28.50 -16.56 -6.69
N ILE A 278 28.81 -17.80 -7.06
CA ILE A 278 29.09 -18.88 -6.09
C ILE A 278 30.27 -18.52 -5.18
N GLN A 279 31.33 -17.94 -5.75
CA GLN A 279 32.48 -17.46 -4.98
C GLN A 279 32.08 -16.32 -4.03
N GLY A 280 31.30 -15.34 -4.50
CA GLY A 280 30.80 -14.24 -3.70
C GLY A 280 29.89 -14.68 -2.55
N LEU A 281 29.03 -15.67 -2.79
CA LEU A 281 28.16 -16.26 -1.77
C LEU A 281 28.97 -16.98 -0.69
N ASN A 282 29.93 -17.82 -1.07
CA ASN A 282 30.82 -18.50 -0.13
C ASN A 282 31.66 -17.51 0.70
N ALA A 283 32.21 -16.47 0.05
CA ALA A 283 32.96 -15.42 0.74
C ALA A 283 32.09 -14.67 1.76
N THR A 284 30.86 -14.31 1.37
CA THR A 284 29.90 -13.64 2.27
C THR A 284 29.51 -14.54 3.44
N LEU A 285 29.25 -15.83 3.20
CA LEU A 285 28.90 -16.77 4.27
C LEU A 285 30.01 -16.85 5.32
N LYS A 286 31.27 -16.92 4.88
CA LYS A 286 32.44 -16.91 5.76
C LYS A 286 32.60 -15.59 6.51
N GLU A 287 32.29 -14.46 5.88
CA GLU A 287 32.30 -13.16 6.53
C GLU A 287 31.23 -13.04 7.62
N PHE A 288 29.99 -13.45 7.34
CA PHE A 288 28.88 -13.38 8.30
C PHE A 288 29.08 -14.34 9.46
N PHE A 289 29.68 -15.51 9.21
CA PHE A 289 29.88 -16.54 10.22
C PHE A 289 31.33 -17.03 10.21
N PRO A 290 32.29 -16.25 10.73
CA PRO A 290 33.72 -16.61 10.71
C PRO A 290 34.05 -17.89 11.49
N SER A 291 33.19 -18.28 12.44
CA SER A 291 33.28 -19.54 13.19
C SER A 291 32.22 -20.58 12.79
N GLY A 292 31.59 -20.39 11.62
CA GLY A 292 30.52 -21.24 11.10
C GLY A 292 29.13 -20.90 11.65
N ALA A 293 28.11 -20.98 10.80
CA ALA A 293 26.72 -20.62 11.16
C ALA A 293 26.14 -21.45 12.31
N LYS A 294 26.59 -22.72 12.45
CA LYS A 294 26.12 -23.64 13.49
C LYS A 294 26.35 -23.14 14.92
N ASN A 295 27.49 -22.47 15.14
CA ASN A 295 27.91 -21.98 16.44
C ASN A 295 27.66 -20.47 16.61
N SER A 296 27.19 -19.78 15.56
CA SER A 296 26.90 -18.36 15.65
C SER A 296 25.74 -18.09 16.61
N PRO A 297 25.88 -17.11 17.52
CA PRO A 297 24.78 -16.65 18.38
C PRO A 297 23.71 -15.86 17.62
N ASP A 298 24.01 -15.41 16.39
CA ASP A 298 23.17 -14.56 15.58
C ASP A 298 22.31 -15.33 14.57
N PHE A 299 22.63 -16.60 14.30
CA PHE A 299 21.85 -17.41 13.38
C PHE A 299 20.68 -18.07 14.10
N SER A 300 19.47 -17.94 13.56
CA SER A 300 18.25 -18.59 14.06
C SER A 300 18.23 -20.11 13.78
N ARG A 301 17.19 -20.82 14.21
CA ARG A 301 16.99 -22.25 13.92
C ARG A 301 15.62 -22.49 13.27
N ILE A 302 15.50 -23.64 12.62
CA ILE A 302 14.24 -24.08 12.03
C ILE A 302 13.23 -24.30 13.16
N VAL A 303 12.01 -23.80 12.98
CA VAL A 303 10.99 -23.71 14.04
C VAL A 303 10.68 -25.06 14.71
N ASN A 304 10.70 -26.16 13.97
CA ASN A 304 10.39 -27.48 14.50
C ASN A 304 10.93 -28.62 13.62
N LYS A 305 10.90 -29.84 14.17
CA LYS A 305 11.37 -31.08 13.53
C LYS A 305 10.66 -31.37 12.20
N LYS A 306 9.35 -31.09 12.10
CA LYS A 306 8.58 -31.29 10.86
C LYS A 306 9.09 -30.40 9.72
N SER A 307 9.37 -29.13 10.02
CA SER A 307 9.91 -28.17 9.05
C SER A 307 11.34 -28.52 8.66
N PHE A 308 12.16 -28.95 9.63
CA PHE A 308 13.51 -29.45 9.39
C PHE A 308 13.50 -30.64 8.42
N GLN A 309 12.67 -31.65 8.69
CA GLN A 309 12.57 -32.85 7.85
C GLN A 309 12.06 -32.56 6.44
N ARG A 310 11.12 -31.61 6.29
CA ARG A 310 10.68 -31.16 4.98
C ARG A 310 11.83 -30.56 4.15
N ILE A 311 12.62 -29.67 4.75
CA ILE A 311 13.76 -29.04 4.06
C ILE A 311 14.86 -30.07 3.78
N LYS A 312 15.16 -30.97 4.73
CA LYS A 312 16.10 -32.07 4.53
C LYS A 312 15.68 -32.93 3.35
N LYS A 313 14.41 -33.32 3.27
CA LYS A 313 13.88 -34.10 2.14
C LYS A 313 14.10 -33.40 0.80
N MET A 314 13.89 -32.08 0.73
CA MET A 314 14.18 -31.32 -0.50
C MET A 314 15.67 -31.41 -0.90
N ILE A 315 16.58 -31.31 0.07
CA ILE A 315 18.03 -31.46 -0.17
C ILE A 315 18.37 -32.90 -0.59
N ASP A 316 17.79 -33.91 0.05
CA ASP A 316 18.06 -35.32 -0.25
C ASP A 316 17.56 -35.73 -1.66
N GLU A 317 16.48 -35.10 -2.14
CA GLU A 317 15.83 -35.41 -3.42
C GLU A 317 16.34 -34.56 -4.61
N THR A 318 17.23 -33.60 -4.37
CA THR A 318 17.77 -32.75 -5.44
C THR A 318 18.70 -33.55 -6.35
N ASN A 319 18.65 -33.28 -7.66
CA ASN A 319 19.67 -33.74 -8.60
C ASN A 319 20.72 -32.65 -8.85
N GLY A 320 20.57 -31.48 -8.22
CA GLY A 320 21.50 -30.38 -8.29
C GLY A 320 22.79 -30.63 -7.51
N LYS A 321 23.78 -29.77 -7.77
CA LYS A 321 25.06 -29.79 -7.07
C LYS A 321 25.02 -28.80 -5.91
N ILE A 322 25.27 -29.27 -4.69
CA ILE A 322 25.51 -28.38 -3.55
C ILE A 322 26.83 -27.62 -3.80
N VAL A 323 26.76 -26.29 -3.91
CA VAL A 323 27.91 -25.42 -4.21
C VAL A 323 28.29 -24.50 -3.03
N MET A 324 27.50 -24.53 -1.96
CA MET A 324 27.75 -23.82 -0.70
C MET A 324 26.97 -24.52 0.42
N GLY A 325 27.60 -24.69 1.59
CA GLY A 325 26.96 -25.25 2.78
C GLY A 325 26.62 -26.74 2.68
N GLY A 326 25.43 -27.11 3.18
CA GLY A 326 24.93 -28.49 3.21
C GLY A 326 24.95 -29.16 4.59
N GLY A 327 25.51 -28.51 5.62
CA GLY A 327 25.51 -29.04 6.99
C GLY A 327 24.10 -29.11 7.61
N LEU A 328 23.79 -30.26 8.23
CA LEU A 328 22.52 -30.52 8.92
C LEU A 328 22.75 -31.01 10.35
N ASP A 329 21.90 -30.59 11.29
CA ASP A 329 21.85 -31.10 12.67
C ASP A 329 20.42 -31.02 13.19
N GLU A 330 19.76 -32.18 13.22
CA GLU A 330 18.34 -32.30 13.57
C GLU A 330 18.07 -32.01 15.04
N GLU A 331 18.95 -32.42 15.95
CA GLU A 331 18.81 -32.18 17.39
C GLU A 331 18.83 -30.67 17.69
N LYS A 332 19.67 -29.93 16.95
CA LYS A 332 19.76 -28.48 17.08
C LYS A 332 18.84 -27.73 16.11
N LEU A 333 18.03 -28.43 15.32
CA LEU A 333 17.17 -27.85 14.27
C LEU A 333 17.95 -26.88 13.37
N PHE A 334 19.20 -27.23 13.06
CA PHE A 334 20.13 -26.39 12.32
C PHE A 334 20.28 -26.89 10.89
N ILE A 335 20.06 -26.00 9.94
CA ILE A 335 20.38 -26.19 8.53
C ILE A 335 21.33 -25.06 8.14
N GLU A 336 22.51 -25.41 7.63
CA GLU A 336 23.47 -24.43 7.14
C GLU A 336 22.93 -23.71 5.90
N PRO A 337 23.19 -22.39 5.72
CA PRO A 337 22.88 -21.73 4.46
C PRO A 337 23.45 -22.49 3.27
N THR A 338 22.55 -22.97 2.40
CA THR A 338 22.85 -23.95 1.35
C THR A 338 22.40 -23.42 0.00
N ALA A 339 23.33 -23.35 -0.96
CA ALA A 339 23.04 -23.02 -2.35
C ALA A 339 23.22 -24.26 -3.22
N ILE A 340 22.24 -24.55 -4.06
CA ILE A 340 22.24 -25.73 -4.93
C ILE A 340 22.16 -25.26 -6.38
N LEU A 341 23.19 -25.58 -7.16
CA LEU A 341 23.21 -25.33 -8.61
C LEU A 341 22.34 -26.38 -9.30
N VAL A 342 21.33 -25.93 -10.04
CA VAL A 342 20.34 -26.78 -10.72
C VAL A 342 20.21 -26.40 -12.20
N ASP A 343 19.92 -27.39 -13.04
CA ASP A 343 19.72 -27.20 -14.49
C ASP A 343 18.25 -27.39 -14.91
N SER A 344 17.33 -27.63 -13.97
CA SER A 344 15.91 -27.93 -14.26
C SER A 344 14.95 -27.29 -13.27
N MET A 345 13.87 -26.70 -13.78
CA MET A 345 12.75 -26.18 -12.98
C MET A 345 12.00 -27.28 -12.23
N LEU A 346 12.21 -28.55 -12.61
CA LEU A 346 11.58 -29.70 -11.98
C LEU A 346 12.37 -30.25 -10.78
N ASP A 347 13.52 -29.65 -10.44
CA ASP A 347 14.28 -30.04 -9.26
C ASP A 347 13.49 -29.78 -7.97
N SER A 348 13.72 -30.60 -6.93
CA SER A 348 13.00 -30.52 -5.65
C SER A 348 13.11 -29.12 -5.01
N VAL A 349 14.25 -28.44 -5.17
CA VAL A 349 14.46 -27.09 -4.59
C VAL A 349 13.83 -25.96 -5.40
N MET A 350 13.32 -26.25 -6.60
CA MET A 350 12.61 -25.30 -7.47
C MET A 350 11.08 -25.45 -7.40
N LYS A 351 10.56 -26.57 -6.91
CA LYS A 351 9.11 -26.88 -6.89
C LYS A 351 8.35 -26.32 -5.69
N ASP A 352 8.96 -26.42 -4.52
CA ASP A 352 8.31 -26.09 -3.24
C ASP A 352 9.06 -24.99 -2.50
N GLU A 353 8.32 -24.17 -1.75
CA GLU A 353 8.90 -23.12 -0.92
C GLU A 353 9.73 -23.76 0.21
N SER A 354 11.06 -23.59 0.17
CA SER A 354 11.93 -24.13 1.22
C SER A 354 11.59 -23.54 2.59
N PHE A 355 11.27 -22.24 2.64
CA PHE A 355 11.01 -21.49 3.87
C PHE A 355 12.08 -21.78 4.94
N GLY A 356 13.33 -21.78 4.49
CA GLY A 356 14.52 -22.11 5.24
C GLY A 356 15.75 -21.60 4.48
N PRO A 357 16.96 -21.88 4.97
CA PRO A 357 18.18 -21.26 4.44
C PRO A 357 18.71 -22.02 3.21
N VAL A 358 17.82 -22.60 2.41
CA VAL A 358 18.12 -23.36 1.18
C VAL A 358 17.52 -22.64 -0.02
N PHE A 359 18.31 -22.47 -1.08
CA PHE A 359 17.89 -21.86 -2.33
C PHE A 359 18.63 -22.44 -3.53
N ALA A 360 17.99 -22.36 -4.71
CA ALA A 360 18.59 -22.78 -5.96
C ALA A 360 19.37 -21.65 -6.65
N ILE A 361 20.37 -22.00 -7.45
CA ILE A 361 20.97 -21.15 -8.48
C ILE A 361 20.72 -21.86 -9.80
N MET A 362 20.03 -21.18 -10.72
CA MET A 362 19.72 -21.70 -12.05
C MET A 362 20.33 -20.75 -13.09
N PRO A 363 21.33 -21.21 -13.87
CA PRO A 363 21.90 -20.45 -14.97
C PRO A 363 20.87 -20.22 -16.08
N TYR A 364 20.95 -19.07 -16.75
CA TYR A 364 20.22 -18.80 -17.99
C TYR A 364 21.12 -18.21 -19.07
N ASP A 365 20.71 -18.33 -20.34
CA ASP A 365 21.46 -17.84 -21.51
C ASP A 365 20.93 -16.51 -22.07
N SER A 366 19.63 -16.23 -21.88
CA SER A 366 19.02 -14.95 -22.22
C SER A 366 18.05 -14.45 -21.15
N LEU A 367 17.87 -13.12 -21.06
CA LEU A 367 16.90 -12.53 -20.13
C LEU A 367 15.46 -12.95 -20.45
N ASP A 368 15.15 -13.17 -21.72
CA ASP A 368 13.88 -13.74 -22.17
C ASP A 368 13.63 -15.12 -21.55
N ASP A 369 14.63 -16.00 -21.56
CA ASP A 369 14.53 -17.32 -20.94
C ASP A 369 14.35 -17.22 -19.43
N ALA A 370 15.08 -16.32 -18.77
CA ALA A 370 14.95 -16.10 -17.33
C ALA A 370 13.54 -15.65 -16.93
N ILE A 371 12.96 -14.69 -17.67
CA ILE A 371 11.60 -14.19 -17.45
C ILE A 371 10.58 -15.32 -17.68
N ASN A 372 10.76 -16.11 -18.74
CA ASN A 372 9.91 -17.27 -19.02
C ASN A 372 9.98 -18.32 -17.92
N ILE A 373 11.19 -18.65 -17.43
CA ILE A 373 11.39 -19.56 -16.31
C ILE A 373 10.65 -19.06 -15.07
N ALA A 374 10.84 -17.79 -14.69
CA ALA A 374 10.18 -17.24 -13.50
C ALA A 374 8.65 -17.34 -13.60
N ASN A 375 8.09 -16.99 -14.76
CA ASN A 375 6.65 -17.06 -15.01
C ASN A 375 6.09 -18.49 -15.01
N GLN A 376 6.91 -19.50 -15.32
CA GLN A 376 6.52 -20.92 -15.27
C GLN A 376 6.68 -21.53 -13.88
N VAL A 377 7.75 -21.20 -13.16
CA VAL A 377 8.02 -21.72 -11.81
C VAL A 377 6.94 -21.26 -10.84
N TYR A 378 6.63 -19.95 -10.82
CA TYR A 378 5.57 -19.42 -9.97
C TYR A 378 5.08 -18.09 -10.52
N ARG A 379 3.82 -18.04 -10.95
CA ARG A 379 3.32 -16.90 -11.74
C ARG A 379 3.20 -15.60 -10.94
N THR A 380 2.91 -15.67 -9.65
CA THR A 380 2.64 -14.49 -8.81
C THR A 380 3.31 -14.58 -7.44
N PRO A 381 4.66 -14.56 -7.38
CA PRO A 381 5.41 -14.59 -6.13
C PRO A 381 5.12 -13.37 -5.25
N LEU A 382 5.41 -13.49 -3.96
CA LEU A 382 5.24 -12.38 -3.04
C LEU A 382 6.28 -11.28 -3.30
N ALA A 383 7.52 -11.67 -3.60
CA ALA A 383 8.64 -10.78 -3.81
C ALA A 383 9.40 -11.07 -5.10
N LEU A 384 10.01 -10.02 -5.66
CA LEU A 384 10.85 -10.05 -6.85
C LEU A 384 12.13 -9.24 -6.58
N PHE A 385 13.29 -9.79 -6.93
CA PHE A 385 14.57 -9.11 -6.78
C PHE A 385 15.30 -9.03 -8.12
N THR A 386 15.91 -7.89 -8.41
CA THR A 386 16.64 -7.67 -9.67
C THR A 386 17.97 -6.99 -9.42
N PHE A 387 19.02 -7.49 -10.06
CA PHE A 387 20.37 -6.93 -10.06
C PHE A 387 20.86 -6.85 -11.51
N GLY A 388 21.14 -5.63 -11.98
CA GLY A 388 21.48 -5.37 -13.37
C GLY A 388 21.47 -3.89 -13.69
N ASN A 389 21.52 -3.54 -14.98
CA ASN A 389 21.36 -2.16 -15.42
C ASN A 389 19.87 -1.73 -15.39
N ASP A 390 19.61 -0.43 -15.51
CA ASP A 390 18.26 0.11 -15.41
C ASP A 390 17.30 -0.46 -16.47
N GLN A 391 17.76 -0.67 -17.70
CA GLN A 391 16.93 -1.21 -18.78
C GLN A 391 16.47 -2.64 -18.47
N GLU A 392 17.38 -3.48 -17.98
CA GLU A 392 17.07 -4.88 -17.61
C GLU A 392 16.14 -4.93 -16.40
N ASN A 393 16.42 -4.14 -15.35
CA ASN A 393 15.58 -4.09 -14.16
C ASN A 393 14.16 -3.62 -14.49
N GLN A 394 14.01 -2.58 -15.32
CA GLN A 394 12.68 -2.11 -15.75
C GLN A 394 11.96 -3.16 -16.60
N ARG A 395 12.69 -3.86 -17.47
CA ARG A 395 12.11 -4.95 -18.26
C ARG A 395 11.54 -6.05 -17.37
N ILE A 396 12.33 -6.53 -16.39
CA ILE A 396 11.88 -7.58 -15.46
C ILE A 396 10.66 -7.11 -14.65
N LEU A 397 10.66 -5.86 -14.16
CA LEU A 397 9.51 -5.31 -13.43
C LEU A 397 8.22 -5.23 -14.26
N ASN A 398 8.34 -5.01 -15.57
CA ASN A 398 7.19 -4.92 -16.47
C ASN A 398 6.65 -6.30 -16.88
N GLU A 399 7.50 -7.33 -16.91
CA GLU A 399 7.17 -8.65 -17.45
C GLU A 399 6.92 -9.73 -16.38
N VAL A 400 7.33 -9.48 -15.13
CA VAL A 400 7.11 -10.38 -13.98
C VAL A 400 6.13 -9.76 -12.99
N THR A 401 5.04 -10.47 -12.70
CA THR A 401 4.04 -10.04 -11.71
C THR A 401 4.44 -10.50 -10.32
N SER A 402 4.49 -9.59 -9.34
CA SER A 402 4.75 -9.93 -7.93
C SER A 402 3.98 -9.03 -6.97
N GLY A 403 3.91 -9.41 -5.68
CA GLY A 403 3.32 -8.57 -4.63
C GLY A 403 4.13 -7.28 -4.40
N GLY A 404 5.45 -7.42 -4.32
CA GLY A 404 6.40 -6.31 -4.30
C GLY A 404 7.71 -6.65 -4.99
N ALA A 405 8.56 -5.63 -5.20
CA ALA A 405 9.84 -5.81 -5.86
C ALA A 405 10.92 -4.89 -5.29
N THR A 406 12.17 -5.35 -5.26
CA THR A 406 13.33 -4.53 -4.90
C THR A 406 14.41 -4.64 -5.96
N ILE A 407 14.89 -3.47 -6.41
CA ILE A 407 16.02 -3.37 -7.34
C ILE A 407 17.30 -3.21 -6.52
N ASN A 408 18.32 -3.97 -6.89
CA ASN A 408 19.64 -4.03 -6.28
C ASN A 408 19.63 -4.41 -4.79
N ASP A 409 18.56 -4.95 -4.22
CA ASP A 409 18.50 -5.43 -2.84
C ASP A 409 17.42 -6.52 -2.69
N ALA A 410 17.30 -7.13 -1.52
CA ALA A 410 16.48 -8.32 -1.27
C ALA A 410 15.32 -8.10 -0.27
N PHE A 411 15.10 -6.88 0.24
CA PHE A 411 14.19 -6.71 1.38
C PHE A 411 13.44 -5.37 1.48
N PHE A 412 13.98 -4.29 0.90
CA PHE A 412 13.53 -2.92 1.22
C PHE A 412 12.08 -2.58 0.86
N HIS A 413 11.50 -3.21 -0.17
CA HIS A 413 10.08 -3.00 -0.48
C HIS A 413 9.15 -3.39 0.67
N ALA A 414 9.55 -4.37 1.49
CA ALA A 414 8.79 -4.85 2.63
C ALA A 414 9.23 -4.21 3.96
N SER A 415 10.45 -3.67 4.05
CA SER A 415 11.00 -3.10 5.28
C SER A 415 10.49 -1.68 5.58
N ILE A 416 9.93 -0.99 4.59
CA ILE A 416 9.40 0.36 4.76
C ILE A 416 7.98 0.26 5.34
N ALA A 417 7.86 0.49 6.65
CA ALA A 417 6.63 0.34 7.43
C ALA A 417 5.39 1.07 6.87
N THR A 418 5.58 2.10 6.03
CA THR A 418 4.52 2.95 5.49
C THR A 418 4.09 2.59 4.07
N VAL A 419 4.79 1.66 3.41
CA VAL A 419 4.47 1.19 2.06
C VAL A 419 3.49 0.01 2.17
N PRO A 420 2.42 -0.04 1.35
CA PRO A 420 1.51 -1.18 1.32
C PRO A 420 2.27 -2.47 1.03
N PHE A 421 2.03 -3.48 1.86
CA PHE A 421 2.60 -4.83 1.70
C PHE A 421 1.46 -5.81 1.54
N GLY A 422 1.53 -6.64 0.50
CA GLY A 422 0.54 -7.67 0.18
C GLY A 422 0.94 -8.48 -1.05
N GLY A 423 0.33 -9.66 -1.18
CA GLY A 423 0.49 -10.53 -2.33
C GLY A 423 -0.48 -10.23 -3.48
N VAL A 424 -0.31 -10.98 -4.56
CA VAL A 424 -1.22 -11.01 -5.70
C VAL A 424 -1.36 -12.46 -6.18
N GLY A 425 -2.56 -12.88 -6.57
CA GLY A 425 -2.80 -14.25 -7.01
C GLY A 425 -2.51 -15.27 -5.91
N ASP A 426 -1.64 -16.23 -6.19
CA ASP A 426 -1.33 -17.34 -5.26
C ASP A 426 -0.53 -16.89 -4.01
N SER A 427 0.15 -15.74 -4.07
CA SER A 427 0.86 -15.16 -2.92
C SER A 427 -0.03 -14.32 -2.01
N GLY A 428 -1.30 -14.09 -2.38
CA GLY A 428 -2.25 -13.41 -1.51
C GLY A 428 -3.21 -12.45 -2.21
N THR A 429 -4.02 -11.80 -1.37
CA THR A 429 -4.94 -10.75 -1.78
C THR A 429 -5.17 -9.75 -0.66
N GLY A 430 -5.29 -8.49 -1.03
CA GLY A 430 -5.29 -7.37 -0.09
C GLY A 430 -3.88 -6.94 0.28
N ASN A 431 -3.79 -5.91 1.11
CA ASN A 431 -2.52 -5.40 1.65
C ASN A 431 -2.77 -4.72 2.99
N TYR A 432 -1.70 -4.47 3.71
CA TYR A 432 -1.68 -3.73 4.98
C TYR A 432 -0.35 -2.97 5.11
N ARG A 433 -0.01 -2.53 6.33
CA ARG A 433 1.10 -1.64 6.74
C ARG A 433 0.75 -0.16 6.69
N GLY A 434 1.23 0.60 7.66
CA GLY A 434 1.02 2.04 7.75
C GLY A 434 -0.41 2.46 7.42
N ARG A 435 -0.60 3.31 6.41
CA ARG A 435 -1.94 3.76 6.01
C ARG A 435 -2.81 2.62 5.45
N ALA A 436 -2.22 1.69 4.73
CA ALA A 436 -2.94 0.55 4.17
C ALA A 436 -3.54 -0.35 5.26
N SER A 437 -2.88 -0.50 6.42
CA SER A 437 -3.49 -1.18 7.58
C SER A 437 -4.80 -0.50 8.03
N PHE A 438 -4.84 0.83 8.12
CA PHE A 438 -6.08 1.54 8.48
C PHE A 438 -7.17 1.29 7.41
N GLU A 439 -6.80 1.35 6.14
CA GLU A 439 -7.73 1.19 5.02
C GLU A 439 -8.24 -0.25 4.89
N ALA A 440 -7.40 -1.25 5.17
CA ALA A 440 -7.76 -2.67 5.14
C ALA A 440 -8.92 -3.02 6.10
N PHE A 441 -9.05 -2.28 7.19
CA PHE A 441 -10.09 -2.47 8.21
C PHE A 441 -11.18 -1.39 8.19
N THR A 442 -11.26 -0.61 7.11
CA THR A 442 -12.20 0.51 6.95
C THR A 442 -13.09 0.32 5.73
N HIS A 443 -14.40 0.49 5.90
CA HIS A 443 -15.34 0.68 4.80
C HIS A 443 -15.36 2.15 4.35
N ARG A 444 -15.19 2.38 3.04
CA ARG A 444 -15.33 3.69 2.39
C ARG A 444 -16.78 3.90 1.96
N ARG A 445 -17.56 4.60 2.79
CA ARG A 445 -18.98 4.89 2.55
C ARG A 445 -19.17 6.19 1.79
N SER A 446 -19.68 6.12 0.56
CA SER A 446 -20.10 7.31 -0.18
C SER A 446 -21.32 7.96 0.46
N VAL A 447 -21.25 9.27 0.72
CA VAL A 447 -22.34 10.05 1.31
C VAL A 447 -22.60 11.26 0.44
N ALA A 448 -23.87 11.45 0.06
CA ALA A 448 -24.37 12.67 -0.56
C ALA A 448 -25.53 13.22 0.27
N GLN A 449 -25.67 14.54 0.31
CA GLN A 449 -26.77 15.25 0.95
C GLN A 449 -27.54 16.00 -0.13
N THR A 450 -28.81 15.68 -0.33
CA THR A 450 -29.68 16.43 -1.26
C THR A 450 -30.41 17.52 -0.48
N PRO A 451 -30.07 18.81 -0.64
CA PRO A 451 -30.77 19.88 0.04
C PRO A 451 -32.17 20.09 -0.55
N SER A 452 -33.17 20.44 0.27
CA SER A 452 -34.56 20.59 -0.18
C SER A 452 -34.75 21.65 -1.28
N TRP A 453 -33.90 22.69 -1.32
CA TRP A 453 -33.96 23.70 -2.39
C TRP A 453 -33.59 23.14 -3.77
N MET A 454 -32.93 21.97 -3.83
CA MET A 454 -32.55 21.31 -5.07
C MET A 454 -33.73 20.65 -5.79
N GLU A 455 -34.89 20.52 -5.13
CA GLU A 455 -36.09 19.87 -5.66
C GLU A 455 -36.51 20.42 -7.04
N LYS A 456 -36.39 21.74 -7.22
CA LYS A 456 -36.69 22.41 -8.50
C LYS A 456 -35.72 22.01 -9.61
N PHE A 457 -34.46 21.74 -9.27
CA PHE A 457 -33.40 21.37 -10.23
C PHE A 457 -33.43 19.88 -10.59
N ILE A 458 -33.94 19.03 -9.70
CA ILE A 458 -34.08 17.58 -9.94
C ILE A 458 -35.47 17.16 -10.44
N ARG A 459 -36.37 18.12 -10.68
CA ARG A 459 -37.74 17.86 -11.19
C ARG A 459 -37.78 16.95 -12.40
N VAL A 460 -36.78 17.05 -13.27
CA VAL A 460 -36.61 16.20 -14.47
C VAL A 460 -36.71 14.69 -14.19
N ARG A 461 -36.45 14.23 -12.95
CA ARG A 461 -36.56 12.81 -12.55
C ARG A 461 -37.97 12.38 -12.14
N TYR A 462 -38.88 13.32 -11.89
CA TYR A 462 -40.21 13.04 -11.35
C TYR A 462 -41.26 12.94 -12.45
N MET A 463 -42.25 12.08 -12.20
CA MET A 463 -43.42 11.90 -13.05
C MET A 463 -44.48 12.99 -12.78
N PRO A 464 -45.29 13.40 -13.78
CA PRO A 464 -45.16 13.04 -15.19
C PRO A 464 -43.93 13.69 -15.82
N TYR A 465 -43.20 12.92 -16.63
CA TYR A 465 -41.96 13.37 -17.25
C TYR A 465 -42.19 14.51 -18.24
N SER A 466 -41.26 15.47 -18.27
CA SER A 466 -41.29 16.60 -19.20
C SER A 466 -40.15 16.50 -20.22
N PRO A 467 -40.45 16.27 -21.51
CA PRO A 467 -39.42 16.23 -22.56
C PRO A 467 -38.60 17.52 -22.65
N LYS A 468 -39.21 18.68 -22.32
CA LYS A 468 -38.52 19.97 -22.30
C LYS A 468 -37.46 20.05 -21.18
N GLU A 469 -37.77 19.52 -20.01
CA GLU A 469 -36.81 19.48 -18.88
C GLU A 469 -35.67 18.51 -19.17
N LEU A 470 -35.96 17.35 -19.77
CA LEU A 470 -34.94 16.39 -20.19
C LEU A 470 -33.99 16.99 -21.24
N ALA A 471 -34.53 17.64 -22.28
CA ALA A 471 -33.71 18.28 -23.32
C ALA A 471 -32.86 19.45 -22.78
N ARG A 472 -33.29 20.11 -21.69
CA ARG A 472 -32.47 21.10 -20.99
C ARG A 472 -31.32 20.43 -20.24
N LEU A 473 -31.61 19.39 -19.46
CA LEU A 473 -30.58 18.64 -18.73
C LEU A 473 -29.52 18.09 -19.69
N GLN A 474 -29.93 17.42 -20.77
CA GLN A 474 -29.02 16.85 -21.77
C GLN A 474 -28.09 17.90 -22.37
N ARG A 475 -28.58 19.10 -22.69
CA ARG A 475 -27.73 20.20 -23.19
C ARG A 475 -26.71 20.70 -22.16
N MET A 476 -27.02 20.59 -20.87
CA MET A 476 -26.13 21.03 -19.79
C MET A 476 -25.12 19.97 -19.38
N THR A 477 -25.43 18.69 -19.51
CA THR A 477 -24.61 17.58 -18.99
C THR A 477 -23.98 16.70 -20.05
N ALA A 478 -24.37 16.81 -21.33
CA ALA A 478 -23.77 15.98 -22.37
C ALA A 478 -22.37 16.48 -22.73
N ASP A 479 -21.37 15.64 -22.49
CA ASP A 479 -20.05 15.83 -23.06
C ASP A 479 -20.08 15.60 -24.57
N LYS A 480 -19.28 16.37 -25.30
CA LYS A 480 -19.08 16.15 -26.74
C LYS A 480 -17.80 15.32 -26.91
N PRO A 481 -17.86 14.19 -27.64
CA PRO A 481 -16.65 13.43 -27.92
C PRO A 481 -15.68 14.32 -28.70
N ASP A 482 -14.39 14.21 -28.36
CA ASP A 482 -13.30 14.80 -29.13
C ASP A 482 -12.80 13.85 -30.23
N PHE A 483 -13.62 12.88 -30.65
CA PHE A 483 -13.31 11.90 -31.68
C PHE A 483 -14.50 11.64 -32.61
N ASP A 484 -14.20 11.20 -33.83
CA ASP A 484 -15.21 10.84 -34.83
C ASP A 484 -15.72 9.39 -34.68
N ARG A 485 -16.64 8.97 -35.54
CA ARG A 485 -17.19 7.60 -35.51
C ARG A 485 -16.17 6.51 -35.87
N ASN A 486 -15.00 6.89 -36.38
CA ASN A 486 -13.89 5.98 -36.67
C ASN A 486 -12.85 5.96 -35.53
N GLY A 487 -13.10 6.68 -34.43
CA GLY A 487 -12.19 6.78 -33.29
C GLY A 487 -11.02 7.74 -33.49
N VAL A 488 -11.03 8.55 -34.55
CA VAL A 488 -9.97 9.53 -34.82
C VAL A 488 -10.23 10.79 -34.00
N GLN A 489 -9.24 11.21 -33.20
CA GLN A 489 -9.34 12.43 -32.39
C GLN A 489 -9.50 13.68 -33.28
N ILE A 490 -10.63 14.38 -33.14
CA ILE A 490 -10.93 15.64 -33.81
C ILE A 490 -10.47 16.82 -32.92
N ARG A 491 -9.45 17.53 -33.38
CA ARG A 491 -8.95 18.75 -32.73
C ARG A 491 -9.73 19.99 -33.18
N GLY A 492 -10.97 20.09 -32.69
CA GLY A 492 -11.88 21.22 -33.00
C GLY A 492 -11.53 22.52 -32.27
N LEU A 493 -12.38 23.53 -32.42
CA LEU A 493 -12.17 24.87 -31.83
C LEU A 493 -11.92 24.82 -30.30
N GLY A 494 -12.60 23.94 -29.57
CA GLY A 494 -12.41 23.78 -28.12
C GLY A 494 -11.01 23.26 -27.75
N TYR A 495 -10.41 22.40 -28.58
CA TYR A 495 -9.01 21.97 -28.42
C TYR A 495 -8.07 23.16 -28.61
N TRP A 496 -8.25 23.94 -29.67
CA TRP A 496 -7.40 25.11 -29.95
C TRP A 496 -7.57 26.22 -28.91
N VAL A 497 -8.78 26.47 -28.43
CA VAL A 497 -9.03 27.41 -27.32
C VAL A 497 -8.34 26.91 -26.05
N ARG A 498 -8.46 25.62 -25.69
CA ARG A 498 -7.78 25.06 -24.52
C ARG A 498 -6.25 25.06 -24.67
N PHE A 499 -5.75 24.82 -25.88
CA PHE A 499 -4.33 24.88 -26.20
C PHE A 499 -3.76 26.30 -26.09
N VAL A 500 -4.47 27.30 -26.63
CA VAL A 500 -4.07 28.71 -26.58
C VAL A 500 -4.20 29.28 -25.17
N VAL A 501 -5.33 29.03 -24.49
CA VAL A 501 -5.56 29.50 -23.11
C VAL A 501 -4.66 28.77 -22.11
N GLY A 502 -4.39 27.48 -22.34
CA GLY A 502 -3.50 26.67 -21.53
C GLY A 502 -2.02 26.81 -21.88
N LEU A 503 -1.67 27.58 -22.92
CA LEU A 503 -0.31 27.71 -23.46
C LEU A 503 0.38 26.34 -23.67
N GLY A 504 -0.36 25.33 -24.13
CA GLY A 504 0.14 23.97 -24.34
C GLY A 504 0.31 23.12 -23.07
N ALA A 505 -0.09 23.59 -21.89
CA ALA A 505 -0.02 22.82 -20.66
C ALA A 505 -1.12 21.75 -20.57
N SER A 506 -0.76 20.56 -20.06
CA SER A 506 -1.65 19.41 -19.93
C SER A 506 -2.63 19.49 -18.75
N GLY A 507 -2.63 20.57 -17.96
CA GLY A 507 -3.52 20.75 -16.82
C GLY A 507 -3.51 22.16 -16.23
N ALA A 508 -4.49 22.46 -15.37
CA ALA A 508 -4.68 23.80 -14.77
C ALA A 508 -3.45 24.32 -14.04
N LYS A 509 -2.78 23.45 -13.26
CA LYS A 509 -1.52 23.80 -12.57
C LYS A 509 -0.36 24.09 -13.53
N GLY A 510 -0.32 23.41 -14.67
CA GLY A 510 0.67 23.67 -15.71
C GLY A 510 0.40 25.00 -16.40
N ALA A 511 -0.86 25.30 -16.72
CA ALA A 511 -1.27 26.55 -17.34
C ALA A 511 -0.95 27.77 -16.45
N ASP A 512 -1.23 27.69 -15.15
CA ASP A 512 -0.88 28.75 -14.19
C ASP A 512 0.63 29.01 -14.15
N LEU A 513 1.45 27.96 -14.16
CA LEU A 513 2.90 28.07 -14.17
C LEU A 513 3.39 28.72 -15.47
N THR A 514 2.81 28.36 -16.62
CA THR A 514 3.15 28.94 -17.93
C THR A 514 2.72 30.40 -18.05
N HIS A 515 1.58 30.78 -17.47
CA HIS A 515 1.14 32.18 -17.40
C HIS A 515 2.07 33.02 -16.53
N ILE A 516 2.48 32.51 -15.37
CA ILE A 516 3.41 33.20 -14.46
C ILE A 516 4.79 33.37 -15.11
N THR A 517 5.34 32.34 -15.76
CA THR A 517 6.64 32.43 -16.42
C THR A 517 6.61 33.35 -17.64
N SER A 518 5.52 33.34 -18.42
CA SER A 518 5.36 34.24 -19.57
C SER A 518 5.27 35.71 -19.14
N LEU A 519 4.50 36.01 -18.07
CA LEU A 519 4.41 37.36 -17.51
C LEU A 519 5.75 37.83 -16.91
N ALA A 520 6.49 36.93 -16.24
CA ALA A 520 7.82 37.23 -15.71
C ALA A 520 8.83 37.54 -16.83
N LEU A 521 8.78 36.79 -17.93
CA LEU A 521 9.63 37.01 -19.11
C LEU A 521 9.28 38.33 -19.80
N CYS A 522 7.99 38.65 -19.98
CA CYS A 522 7.55 39.95 -20.50
C CYS A 522 8.01 41.11 -19.61
N GLY A 523 7.90 40.98 -18.28
CA GLY A 523 8.39 41.99 -17.33
C GLY A 523 9.91 42.18 -17.38
N PHE A 524 10.68 41.10 -17.57
CA PHE A 524 12.13 41.15 -17.74
C PHE A 524 12.53 41.83 -19.05
N LEU A 525 11.88 41.47 -20.17
CA LEU A 525 12.13 42.09 -21.48
C LEU A 525 11.73 43.56 -21.49
N TYR A 526 10.61 43.92 -20.84
CA TYR A 526 10.18 45.31 -20.67
C TYR A 526 11.23 46.14 -19.92
N ARG A 527 11.81 45.62 -18.83
CA ARG A 527 12.89 46.30 -18.09
C ARG A 527 14.19 46.43 -18.87
N LYS A 528 14.48 45.48 -19.78
CA LYS A 528 15.75 45.42 -20.50
C LYS A 528 15.76 46.25 -21.79
N PHE A 529 14.59 46.48 -22.39
CA PHE A 529 14.47 47.08 -23.73
C PHE A 529 13.53 48.29 -23.78
N SER A 530 13.30 49.01 -22.67
CA SER A 530 12.41 50.18 -22.60
C SER A 530 12.50 51.06 -23.86
N PRO A 531 11.44 51.15 -24.67
CA PRO A 531 11.46 51.98 -25.87
C PRO A 531 11.36 53.48 -25.51
N PRO A 532 11.88 54.39 -26.36
CA PRO A 532 11.82 55.83 -26.12
C PRO A 532 10.38 56.35 -26.02
N HIS A 533 10.20 57.41 -25.21
CA HIS A 533 8.92 58.01 -24.79
C HIS A 533 7.91 58.28 -25.93
N SER A 534 8.39 58.50 -27.16
CA SER A 534 7.56 58.74 -28.35
C SER A 534 6.76 57.52 -28.82
N ILE A 535 7.22 56.30 -28.52
CA ILE A 535 6.50 55.06 -28.85
C ILE A 535 5.37 54.81 -27.84
N MET A 536 5.56 55.23 -26.58
CA MET A 536 4.54 55.10 -25.53
C MET A 536 3.28 55.93 -25.83
N GLU A 537 3.43 57.17 -26.31
CA GLU A 537 2.27 58.01 -26.69
C GLU A 537 1.47 57.39 -27.85
N SER A 538 2.16 56.82 -28.84
CA SER A 538 1.52 56.09 -29.96
C SER A 538 0.79 54.83 -29.49
N MET A 539 1.33 54.08 -28.53
CA MET A 539 0.67 52.89 -27.98
C MET A 539 -0.52 53.27 -27.09
N GLU A 540 -0.42 54.35 -26.33
CA GLU A 540 -1.52 54.86 -25.50
C GLU A 540 -2.68 55.38 -26.37
N GLU A 541 -2.37 56.07 -27.48
CA GLU A 541 -3.36 56.43 -28.50
C GLU A 541 -3.98 55.19 -29.16
N GLY A 542 -3.17 54.16 -29.45
CA GLY A 542 -3.63 52.89 -30.00
C GLY A 542 -4.57 52.14 -29.06
N PHE A 543 -4.27 52.11 -27.76
CA PHE A 543 -5.12 51.51 -26.73
C PHE A 543 -6.40 52.32 -26.49
N LYS A 544 -6.33 53.65 -26.53
CA LYS A 544 -7.52 54.52 -26.49
C LYS A 544 -8.42 54.28 -27.71
N LYS A 545 -7.86 54.18 -28.92
CA LYS A 545 -8.60 53.86 -30.15
C LYS A 545 -9.19 52.45 -30.13
N ALA A 546 -8.45 51.45 -29.61
CA ALA A 546 -8.96 50.10 -29.42
C ALA A 546 -10.11 50.05 -28.41
N TRP A 547 -9.99 50.72 -27.25
CA TRP A 547 -11.05 50.83 -26.25
C TRP A 547 -12.33 51.50 -26.79
N ILE A 548 -12.17 52.57 -27.57
CA ILE A 548 -13.29 53.29 -28.22
C ILE A 548 -13.96 52.39 -29.29
N CYS A 549 -13.17 51.63 -30.06
CA CYS A 549 -13.71 50.66 -31.04
C CYS A 549 -14.49 49.52 -30.37
N THR A 550 -14.00 48.96 -29.26
CA THR A 550 -14.70 47.88 -28.53
C THR A 550 -15.97 48.39 -27.85
N THR A 551 -16.02 49.67 -27.46
CA THR A 551 -17.24 50.26 -26.85
C THR A 551 -18.28 50.70 -27.88
N HIS A 552 -17.88 51.17 -29.07
CA HIS A 552 -18.81 51.51 -30.16
C HIS A 552 -19.37 50.28 -30.89
N SER A 553 -18.58 49.23 -31.10
CA SER A 553 -19.05 47.98 -31.72
C SER A 553 -20.07 47.23 -30.85
N LEU A 554 -20.03 47.42 -29.52
CA LEU A 554 -21.04 46.91 -28.58
C LEU A 554 -22.31 47.78 -28.49
N GLY A 555 -22.25 49.06 -28.90
CA GLY A 555 -23.41 49.97 -28.95
C GLY A 555 -24.27 49.83 -30.21
N ALA A 556 -23.69 49.37 -31.32
CA ALA A 556 -24.38 49.21 -32.62
C ALA A 556 -25.14 47.87 -32.78
N MET A 557 -25.13 46.98 -31.78
CA MET A 557 -25.89 45.72 -31.76
C MET A 557 -27.22 45.80 -30.97
N LEU A 558 -27.83 46.98 -30.89
CA LEU A 558 -29.17 47.17 -30.32
C LEU A 558 -30.13 47.72 -31.39
N PRO A 559 -31.13 46.95 -31.87
CA PRO A 559 -32.29 47.54 -32.52
C PRO A 559 -33.18 48.21 -31.46
N GLY A 560 -33.54 49.47 -31.68
CA GLY A 560 -34.44 50.23 -30.82
C GLY A 560 -35.91 49.80 -30.92
N GLY A 561 -36.70 50.23 -29.92
CA GLY A 561 -38.16 50.33 -30.02
C GLY A 561 -38.95 49.39 -29.09
N ALA A 562 -39.51 49.96 -28.02
CA ALA A 562 -40.26 49.27 -26.97
C ALA A 562 -41.65 48.73 -27.41
N LYS A 563 -42.09 47.60 -26.83
CA LYS A 563 -43.19 47.55 -25.82
C LYS A 563 -43.57 46.12 -25.42
N ASN A 564 -43.81 45.98 -24.11
CA ASN A 564 -44.59 44.97 -23.38
C ASN A 564 -44.04 43.55 -23.17
N GLY A 565 -43.75 43.28 -21.88
CA GLY A 565 -44.14 42.05 -21.18
C GLY A 565 -43.17 40.87 -21.25
N GLY A 566 -42.58 40.52 -20.10
CA GLY A 566 -42.08 39.16 -19.84
C GLY A 566 -40.59 39.00 -19.55
N THR A 567 -40.31 38.43 -18.38
CA THR A 567 -39.19 37.53 -18.02
C THR A 567 -37.99 37.38 -18.96
N GLY A 568 -36.78 37.66 -18.47
CA GLY A 568 -35.55 37.05 -19.02
C GLY A 568 -34.25 37.81 -18.78
N SER A 569 -33.17 37.05 -18.53
CA SER A 569 -31.74 37.41 -18.58
C SER A 569 -31.06 38.02 -17.33
N SER A 570 -30.57 37.15 -16.44
CA SER A 570 -29.52 37.49 -15.44
C SER A 570 -28.11 37.01 -15.85
N GLU A 571 -27.94 36.50 -17.08
CA GLU A 571 -26.62 36.01 -17.57
C GLU A 571 -25.88 37.03 -18.45
N TRP A 572 -26.57 38.02 -19.04
CA TRP A 572 -25.91 39.06 -19.84
C TRP A 572 -25.36 40.21 -18.99
N THR A 573 -25.98 40.51 -17.85
CA THR A 573 -25.51 41.52 -16.89
C THR A 573 -24.15 41.13 -16.28
N THR A 574 -23.91 39.85 -15.99
CA THR A 574 -22.67 39.40 -15.33
C THR A 574 -21.46 39.39 -16.26
N SER A 575 -21.65 39.10 -17.56
CA SER A 575 -20.58 39.15 -18.56
C SER A 575 -20.17 40.59 -18.88
N VAL A 576 -21.15 41.50 -19.05
CA VAL A 576 -20.89 42.93 -19.30
C VAL A 576 -20.24 43.59 -18.07
N ILE A 577 -20.65 43.19 -16.85
CA ILE A 577 -20.04 43.67 -15.60
C ILE A 577 -18.61 43.13 -15.44
N ARG A 578 -18.33 41.85 -15.78
CA ARG A 578 -16.97 41.28 -15.73
C ARG A 578 -16.04 41.94 -16.75
N THR A 579 -16.47 42.16 -17.98
CA THR A 579 -15.63 42.81 -19.01
C THR A 579 -15.35 44.27 -18.66
N ARG A 580 -16.32 44.99 -18.08
CA ARG A 580 -16.08 46.34 -17.51
C ARG A 580 -15.11 46.31 -16.33
N LEU A 581 -15.25 45.37 -15.39
CA LEU A 581 -14.34 45.25 -14.24
C LEU A 581 -12.90 44.88 -14.65
N TYR A 582 -12.74 43.94 -15.60
CA TYR A 582 -11.41 43.58 -16.12
C TYR A 582 -10.78 44.73 -16.93
N GLY A 583 -11.57 45.42 -17.75
CA GLY A 583 -11.12 46.61 -18.47
C GLY A 583 -10.67 47.73 -17.53
N THR A 584 -11.46 48.02 -16.48
CA THR A 584 -11.11 49.03 -15.48
C THR A 584 -9.87 48.61 -14.68
N VAL A 585 -9.73 47.35 -14.28
CA VAL A 585 -8.54 46.86 -13.55
C VAL A 585 -7.28 46.92 -14.42
N LEU A 586 -7.38 46.60 -15.72
CA LEU A 586 -6.27 46.73 -16.67
C LEU A 586 -5.90 48.19 -16.91
N TYR A 587 -6.88 49.09 -17.07
CA TYR A 587 -6.63 50.52 -17.26
C TYR A 587 -6.03 51.16 -16.01
N THR A 588 -6.57 50.90 -14.81
CA THR A 588 -6.06 51.44 -13.55
C THR A 588 -4.66 50.90 -13.25
N LYS A 589 -4.36 49.64 -13.57
CA LYS A 589 -3.01 49.09 -13.43
C LYS A 589 -2.05 49.67 -14.47
N PHE A 590 -2.47 49.88 -15.71
CA PHE A 590 -1.63 50.52 -16.72
C PHE A 590 -1.31 51.97 -16.33
N HIS A 591 -2.31 52.73 -15.85
CA HIS A 591 -2.14 54.12 -15.41
C HIS A 591 -1.27 54.26 -14.15
N MET A 592 -1.34 53.30 -13.21
CA MET A 592 -0.43 53.23 -12.05
C MET A 592 1.01 52.82 -12.41
N PHE A 593 1.24 52.20 -13.57
CA PHE A 593 2.58 51.81 -14.04
C PHE A 593 3.23 52.87 -14.95
N THR A 594 2.46 53.85 -15.42
CA THR A 594 2.93 54.96 -16.26
C THR A 594 3.08 56.30 -15.51
N GLN A 595 2.68 56.37 -14.23
CA GLN A 595 3.18 57.35 -13.26
C GLN A 595 4.32 56.72 -12.47
#